data_AF-A0A356EPP4-F1
#
_entry.id   AF-A0A356EPP4-F1
#
_cell.length_a   1.000
_cell.length_b   1.000
_cell.length_c   1.000
_cell.angle_alpha   90.00
_cell.angle_beta   90.00
_cell.angle_gamma   90.00
#
_symmetry.space_group_name_H-M   'P 1'
#
loop_
_entity.id
_entity.type
_entity.pdbx_description
1 polymer ?
#
loop_
_entity_poly.entity_id
_entity_poly.type
_entity_poly.pdbx_seq_one_letter_code
_entity_poly.pdbx_strand_id
1 'polypeptide(L)'
;MSIVKRRWFKALIILGVLAAGVFGGGILYFRWKFPYGPSHCCDKCLMFALDQYAEDHGGNYPAGEASPEASLSLLYPRYEPTGEILRGKTVPLEVVQPILERGGRLGPDTCGWHYVEGLRLDDDPRLALCWDKARLGHNGQRTADGGTAVLFVKLGYEYIPGSKWNEFLAEQEKLLAEHNEKKLARPNP
;
A
#
# COMPACT_ATOMS: atom_id res chain seq x y z
N MET A 1 -28.39 -51.07 17.19
CA MET A 1 -28.33 -49.63 17.58
C MET A 1 -29.75 -49.09 17.69
N SER A 2 -30.16 -48.57 18.85
CA SER A 2 -31.55 -48.12 19.08
C SER A 2 -31.94 -46.96 18.15
N ILE A 3 -33.24 -46.80 17.89
CA ILE A 3 -33.80 -45.70 17.08
C ILE A 3 -33.28 -44.34 17.58
N VAL A 4 -33.18 -44.19 18.90
CA VAL A 4 -32.61 -43.00 19.56
C VAL A 4 -31.15 -42.77 19.17
N LYS A 5 -30.30 -43.80 19.25
CA LYS A 5 -28.88 -43.69 18.83
C LYS A 5 -28.73 -43.33 17.35
N ARG A 6 -29.59 -43.86 16.46
CA ARG A 6 -29.59 -43.49 15.03
C ARG A 6 -30.00 -42.03 14.80
N ARG A 7 -30.98 -41.51 15.54
CA ARG A 7 -31.40 -40.10 15.46
C ARG A 7 -30.29 -39.16 15.93
N TRP A 8 -29.62 -39.48 17.04
CA TRP A 8 -28.47 -38.70 17.53
C TRP A 8 -27.30 -38.72 16.57
N PHE A 9 -26.96 -39.88 16.00
CA PHE A 9 -25.88 -39.96 15.01
C PHE A 9 -26.17 -39.09 13.77
N LYS A 10 -27.41 -39.10 13.25
CA LYS A 10 -27.81 -38.22 12.13
C LYS A 10 -27.72 -36.74 12.52
N ALA A 11 -28.17 -36.37 13.71
CA ALA A 11 -28.08 -35.00 14.20
C ALA A 11 -26.63 -34.51 14.30
N LEU A 12 -25.72 -35.35 14.79
CA LEU A 12 -24.29 -35.04 14.87
C LEU A 12 -23.66 -34.88 13.48
N ILE A 13 -24.03 -35.70 12.50
CA ILE A 13 -23.57 -35.53 11.12
C ILE A 13 -24.05 -34.19 10.55
N ILE A 14 -25.34 -33.86 10.70
CA ILE A 14 -25.89 -32.60 10.20
C ILE A 14 -25.17 -31.42 10.85
N LEU A 15 -24.98 -31.45 12.17
CA LEU A 15 -24.26 -30.40 12.88
C LEU A 15 -22.80 -30.29 12.41
N GLY A 16 -22.12 -31.41 12.20
CA GLY A 16 -20.75 -31.46 11.68
C GLY A 16 -20.63 -30.84 10.29
N VAL A 17 -21.58 -31.14 9.39
CA VAL A 17 -21.62 -30.55 8.03
C VAL A 17 -21.88 -29.04 8.10
N LEU A 18 -22.80 -28.59 8.94
CA LEU A 18 -23.08 -27.16 9.13
C LEU A 18 -21.86 -26.42 9.69
N ALA A 19 -21.20 -26.97 10.70
CA ALA A 19 -19.99 -26.40 11.27
C ALA A 19 -18.84 -26.32 10.25
N ALA A 20 -18.63 -27.38 9.47
CA ALA A 20 -17.65 -27.40 8.39
C ALA A 20 -17.98 -26.36 7.30
N GLY A 21 -19.26 -26.19 6.96
CA GLY A 21 -19.72 -25.17 6.01
C GLY A 21 -19.44 -23.75 6.48
N VAL A 22 -19.74 -23.43 7.73
CA VAL A 22 -19.46 -22.10 8.31
C VAL A 22 -17.97 -21.82 8.37
N PHE A 23 -17.17 -22.79 8.84
CA PHE A 23 -15.72 -22.63 8.95
C PHE A 23 -15.04 -22.49 7.58
N GLY A 24 -15.40 -23.37 6.63
CA GLY A 24 -14.91 -23.31 5.26
C GLY A 24 -15.31 -22.00 4.56
N GLY A 25 -16.57 -21.59 4.71
CA GLY A 25 -17.07 -20.31 4.19
C GLY A 25 -16.33 -19.11 4.78
N GLY A 26 -16.05 -19.13 6.09
CA GLY A 26 -15.26 -18.10 6.77
C GLY A 26 -13.82 -18.00 6.22
N ILE A 27 -13.15 -19.13 6.00
CA ILE A 27 -11.80 -19.16 5.41
C ILE A 27 -11.81 -18.61 3.99
N LEU A 28 -12.76 -19.04 3.16
CA LEU A 28 -12.88 -18.58 1.78
C LEU A 28 -13.17 -17.07 1.72
N TYR A 29 -14.10 -16.59 2.55
CA TYR A 29 -14.39 -15.17 2.67
C TYR A 29 -13.17 -14.38 3.13
N PHE A 30 -12.44 -14.88 4.14
CA PHE A 30 -11.23 -14.21 4.64
C PHE A 30 -10.15 -14.10 3.57
N ARG A 31 -9.85 -15.19 2.84
CA ARG A 31 -8.88 -15.19 1.74
C ARG A 31 -9.32 -14.32 0.56
N TRP A 32 -10.62 -14.29 0.28
CA TRP A 32 -11.15 -13.38 -0.74
C TRP A 32 -11.00 -11.92 -0.32
N LYS A 33 -11.35 -11.60 0.92
CA LYS A 33 -11.31 -10.24 1.48
C LYS A 33 -9.88 -9.72 1.61
N PHE A 34 -8.93 -10.56 2.02
CA PHE A 34 -7.52 -10.23 2.23
C PHE A 34 -6.62 -11.07 1.31
N PRO A 35 -6.51 -10.72 0.02
CA PRO A 35 -5.82 -11.54 -0.98
C PRO A 35 -4.33 -11.74 -0.67
N TYR A 36 -3.71 -10.82 0.08
CA TYR A 36 -2.31 -10.87 0.51
C TYR A 36 -2.16 -11.04 2.03
N GLY A 37 -3.24 -11.42 2.72
CA GLY A 37 -3.33 -11.38 4.18
C GLY A 37 -3.65 -10.00 4.74
N PRO A 38 -4.00 -9.91 6.04
CA PRO A 38 -4.19 -8.63 6.70
C PRO A 38 -2.84 -7.91 6.78
N SER A 39 -2.85 -6.60 6.58
CA SER A 39 -1.67 -5.75 6.62
C SER A 39 -1.91 -4.58 7.57
N HIS A 40 -0.86 -4.15 8.28
CA HIS A 40 -0.85 -2.93 9.09
C HIS A 40 0.08 -1.87 8.46
N CYS A 41 0.26 -1.91 7.14
CA CYS A 41 1.00 -0.88 6.38
C CYS A 41 0.17 0.41 6.35
N CYS A 42 0.24 1.18 7.43
CA CYS A 42 -0.55 2.39 7.63
C CYS A 42 -0.12 3.48 6.64
N ASP A 43 -1.02 3.84 5.73
CA ASP A 43 -0.82 4.89 4.73
C ASP A 43 -0.36 6.23 5.36
N LYS A 44 -0.92 6.57 6.52
CA LYS A 44 -0.57 7.81 7.24
C LYS A 44 0.82 7.77 7.85
N CYS A 45 1.29 6.61 8.32
CA CYS A 45 2.67 6.47 8.80
C CYS A 45 3.66 6.71 7.66
N LEU A 46 3.39 6.16 6.46
CA LEU A 46 4.20 6.44 5.28
C LEU A 46 4.17 7.94 4.92
N MET A 47 2.99 8.55 4.94
CA MET A 47 2.81 9.98 4.66
C MET A 47 3.67 10.86 5.59
N PHE A 48 3.63 10.60 6.90
CA PHE A 48 4.44 11.35 7.86
C PHE A 48 5.94 11.09 7.71
N ALA A 49 6.35 9.85 7.41
CA ALA A 49 7.76 9.54 7.15
C ALA A 49 8.30 10.28 5.90
N LEU A 50 7.50 10.34 4.84
CA LEU A 50 7.84 11.08 3.62
C LEU A 50 7.97 12.59 3.88
N ASP A 51 7.01 13.16 4.61
CA ASP A 51 7.00 14.58 4.95
C ASP A 51 8.19 14.96 5.83
N GLN A 52 8.44 14.20 6.90
CA GLN A 52 9.59 14.39 7.77
C GLN A 52 10.92 14.24 7.03
N TYR A 53 11.03 13.27 6.10
CA TYR A 53 12.20 13.16 5.24
C TYR A 53 12.36 14.45 4.42
N ALA A 54 11.30 14.94 3.79
CA ALA A 54 11.40 16.10 2.93
C ALA A 54 11.77 17.39 3.71
N GLU A 55 11.24 17.57 4.93
CA GLU A 55 11.63 18.67 5.81
C GLU A 55 13.14 18.65 6.11
N ASP A 56 13.69 17.47 6.42
CA ASP A 56 15.12 17.28 6.70
C ASP A 56 16.01 17.40 5.44
N HIS A 57 15.44 17.31 4.23
CA HIS A 57 16.17 17.26 2.96
C HIS A 57 15.87 18.47 2.04
N GLY A 58 15.65 19.65 2.64
CA GLY A 58 15.49 20.89 1.89
C GLY A 58 14.24 20.89 0.99
N GLY A 59 13.21 20.19 1.44
CA GLY A 59 11.94 20.00 0.75
C GLY A 59 11.94 18.87 -0.28
N ASN A 60 13.00 18.10 -0.48
CA ASN A 60 13.00 17.00 -1.45
C ASN A 60 12.45 15.72 -0.84
N TYR A 61 11.43 15.12 -1.46
CA TYR A 61 11.05 13.74 -1.14
C TYR A 61 12.16 12.76 -1.60
N PRO A 62 12.20 11.51 -1.06
CA PRO A 62 13.22 10.54 -1.45
C PRO A 62 13.33 10.36 -2.96
N ALA A 63 14.54 10.46 -3.52
CA ALA A 63 14.79 10.34 -4.96
C ALA A 63 16.25 9.96 -5.23
N GLY A 64 16.56 9.58 -6.47
CA GLY A 64 17.94 9.40 -6.95
C GLY A 64 18.54 8.01 -6.77
N GLU A 65 17.72 7.02 -6.42
CA GLU A 65 18.13 5.61 -6.43
C GLU A 65 17.81 4.97 -7.79
N ALA A 66 18.14 3.69 -7.97
CA ALA A 66 17.94 2.99 -9.25
C ALA A 66 16.47 2.83 -9.69
N SER A 67 15.51 3.09 -8.80
CA SER A 67 14.06 3.08 -9.06
C SER A 67 13.32 3.89 -7.98
N PRO A 68 12.07 4.31 -8.21
CA PRO A 68 11.27 4.97 -7.17
C PRO A 68 11.13 4.13 -5.89
N GLU A 69 10.92 2.82 -6.02
CA GLU A 69 10.85 1.90 -4.87
C GLU A 69 12.18 1.83 -4.11
N ALA A 70 13.31 1.87 -4.82
CA ALA A 70 14.62 1.97 -4.20
C ALA A 70 14.77 3.28 -3.43
N SER A 71 14.27 4.40 -3.95
CA SER A 71 14.27 5.69 -3.27
C SER A 71 13.43 5.69 -2.00
N LEU A 72 12.29 5.00 -1.95
CA LEU A 72 11.54 4.81 -0.69
C LEU A 72 12.37 4.15 0.41
N SER A 73 13.39 3.35 0.05
CA SER A 73 14.28 2.72 1.04
C SER A 73 15.12 3.73 1.81
N LEU A 74 15.26 4.97 1.33
CA LEU A 74 15.97 6.06 2.02
C LEU A 74 15.25 6.51 3.30
N LEU A 75 13.98 6.14 3.48
CA LEU A 75 13.26 6.36 4.74
C LEU A 75 13.82 5.46 5.86
N TYR A 76 14.41 4.31 5.52
CA TYR A 76 14.99 3.38 6.49
C TYR A 76 16.44 3.76 6.86
N PRO A 77 16.87 3.61 8.12
CA PRO A 77 16.06 3.26 9.30
C PRO A 77 15.53 4.49 10.06
N ARG A 78 15.88 5.70 9.63
CA ARG A 78 15.68 6.92 10.44
C ARG A 78 14.23 7.36 10.54
N TYR A 79 13.51 7.35 9.43
CA TYR A 79 12.12 7.83 9.33
C TYR A 79 11.12 6.68 9.43
N GLU A 80 11.56 5.49 8.99
CA GLU A 80 10.82 4.24 9.13
C GLU A 80 11.81 3.14 9.59
N PRO A 81 11.83 2.81 10.89
CA PRO A 81 12.82 1.90 11.47
C PRO A 81 12.58 0.43 11.14
N THR A 82 11.46 0.09 10.50
CA THR A 82 11.10 -1.28 10.14
C THR A 82 10.76 -1.38 8.65
N GLY A 83 10.77 -2.58 8.09
CA GLY A 83 10.24 -2.83 6.75
C GLY A 83 8.71 -2.79 6.68
N GLU A 84 8.01 -2.63 7.81
CA GLU A 84 6.55 -2.84 7.90
C GLU A 84 5.78 -1.82 7.08
N ILE A 85 6.19 -0.55 7.06
CA ILE A 85 5.53 0.44 6.23
C ILE A 85 6.02 0.36 4.79
N LEU A 86 7.34 0.18 4.56
CA LEU A 86 7.95 0.22 3.22
C LEU A 86 7.56 -0.96 2.32
N ARG A 87 7.20 -2.11 2.89
CA ARG A 87 6.76 -3.28 2.12
C ARG A 87 5.46 -3.06 1.36
N GLY A 88 4.61 -2.14 1.82
CA GLY A 88 3.25 -1.97 1.30
C GLY A 88 2.36 -3.19 1.56
N LYS A 89 1.12 -3.16 1.08
CA LYS A 89 0.11 -4.12 1.56
C LYS A 89 0.23 -5.52 0.93
N THR A 90 1.05 -5.68 -0.10
CA THR A 90 1.14 -6.89 -0.92
C THR A 90 2.39 -7.72 -0.69
N VAL A 91 3.46 -7.16 -0.11
CA VAL A 91 4.74 -7.83 0.08
C VAL A 91 4.91 -8.25 1.53
N PRO A 92 5.30 -9.51 1.83
CA PRO A 92 5.56 -9.96 3.20
C PRO A 92 6.73 -9.22 3.86
N LEU A 93 6.65 -8.98 5.17
CA LEU A 93 7.71 -8.29 5.93
C LEU A 93 9.01 -9.10 5.91
N GLU A 94 8.90 -10.42 5.91
CA GLU A 94 10.01 -11.38 5.89
C GLU A 94 10.83 -11.30 4.60
N VAL A 95 10.27 -10.71 3.54
CA VAL A 95 11.00 -10.42 2.30
C VAL A 95 11.74 -9.09 2.39
N VAL A 96 11.09 -8.06 2.96
CA VAL A 96 11.55 -6.67 2.94
C VAL A 96 12.57 -6.37 4.03
N GLN A 97 12.31 -6.80 5.27
CA GLN A 97 13.18 -6.51 6.41
C GLN A 97 14.63 -6.98 6.16
N PRO A 98 14.91 -8.21 5.69
CA PRO A 98 16.28 -8.65 5.47
C PRO A 98 16.98 -7.94 4.29
N ILE A 99 16.24 -7.30 3.38
CA ILE A 99 16.81 -6.46 2.32
C ILE A 99 17.33 -5.16 2.92
N LEU A 100 16.52 -4.52 3.77
CA LEU A 100 16.87 -3.25 4.39
C LEU A 100 17.99 -3.39 5.43
N GLU A 101 17.94 -4.43 6.28
CA GLU A 101 18.94 -4.67 7.32
C GLU A 101 20.35 -4.91 6.77
N ARG A 102 20.47 -5.49 5.57
CA ARG A 102 21.77 -5.67 4.89
C ARG A 102 22.22 -4.45 4.09
N GLY A 103 21.54 -3.32 4.23
CA GLY A 103 21.81 -2.08 3.49
C GLY A 103 21.37 -2.11 2.02
N GLY A 104 20.53 -3.08 1.63
CA GLY A 104 19.97 -3.17 0.29
C GLY A 104 18.93 -2.09 0.02
N ARG A 105 18.41 -2.12 -1.22
CA ARG A 105 17.31 -1.26 -1.67
C ARG A 105 16.15 -2.12 -2.16
N LEU A 106 14.94 -1.62 -1.94
CA LEU A 106 13.73 -2.21 -2.50
C LEU A 106 13.70 -2.00 -4.01
N GLY A 107 12.88 -2.81 -4.68
CA GLY A 107 12.59 -2.70 -6.09
C GLY A 107 11.11 -2.99 -6.36
N PRO A 108 10.71 -3.03 -7.63
CA PRO A 108 9.31 -3.16 -8.02
C PRO A 108 8.59 -4.38 -7.41
N ASP A 109 9.31 -5.50 -7.23
CA ASP A 109 8.77 -6.75 -6.70
C ASP A 109 8.86 -6.87 -5.17
N THR A 110 9.58 -5.95 -4.51
CA THR A 110 9.81 -5.95 -3.05
C THR A 110 9.20 -4.73 -2.36
N CYS A 111 8.35 -3.97 -3.08
CA CYS A 111 7.59 -2.86 -2.54
C CYS A 111 6.19 -2.80 -3.18
N GLY A 112 5.15 -2.91 -2.35
CA GLY A 112 3.74 -2.84 -2.77
C GLY A 112 3.23 -1.44 -3.06
N TRP A 113 4.05 -0.40 -2.85
CA TRP A 113 3.71 0.97 -3.16
C TRP A 113 4.10 1.33 -4.59
N HIS A 114 3.26 2.12 -5.25
CA HIS A 114 3.63 2.91 -6.40
C HIS A 114 4.05 4.28 -5.88
N TYR A 115 5.32 4.63 -6.06
CA TYR A 115 5.89 5.89 -5.58
C TYR A 115 6.32 6.76 -6.76
N VAL A 116 6.04 8.05 -6.67
CA VAL A 116 6.41 9.06 -7.66
C VAL A 116 7.58 9.86 -7.12
N GLU A 117 8.75 9.69 -7.74
CA GLU A 117 9.98 10.33 -7.31
C GLU A 117 10.17 11.75 -7.86
N GLY A 118 11.10 12.49 -7.27
CA GLY A 118 11.57 13.78 -7.80
C GLY A 118 10.65 14.97 -7.51
N LEU A 119 9.62 14.77 -6.69
CA LEU A 119 8.74 15.79 -6.15
C LEU A 119 9.32 16.46 -4.90
N ARG A 120 8.80 17.64 -4.57
CA ARG A 120 9.19 18.47 -3.43
C ARG A 120 7.98 18.96 -2.63
N LEU A 121 8.22 19.35 -1.38
CA LEU A 121 7.22 19.96 -0.50
C LEU A 121 6.57 21.20 -1.09
N ASP A 122 7.30 21.98 -1.91
CA ASP A 122 6.80 23.23 -2.51
C ASP A 122 6.09 23.03 -3.86
N ASP A 123 5.98 21.79 -4.34
CA ASP A 123 5.24 21.48 -5.57
C ASP A 123 3.71 21.60 -5.40
N ASP A 124 2.99 21.43 -6.51
CA ASP A 124 1.53 21.46 -6.55
C ASP A 124 0.96 20.38 -5.59
N PRO A 125 0.15 20.76 -4.58
CA PRO A 125 -0.39 19.81 -3.60
C PRO A 125 -1.33 18.77 -4.20
N ARG A 126 -1.74 18.91 -5.47
CA ARG A 126 -2.52 17.91 -6.22
C ARG A 126 -1.67 16.78 -6.79
N LEU A 127 -0.34 16.88 -6.75
CA LEU A 127 0.55 15.82 -7.20
C LEU A 127 0.54 14.68 -6.18
N ALA A 128 0.24 13.48 -6.66
CA ALA A 128 0.29 12.26 -5.89
C ALA A 128 1.74 11.81 -5.68
N LEU A 129 2.09 11.48 -4.44
CA LEU A 129 3.39 10.93 -4.04
C LEU A 129 3.38 9.41 -4.07
N CYS A 130 2.31 8.79 -3.59
CA CYS A 130 2.33 7.37 -3.31
C CYS A 130 0.92 6.76 -3.20
N TRP A 131 0.74 5.53 -3.69
CA TRP A 131 -0.49 4.74 -3.50
C TRP A 131 -0.21 3.24 -3.57
N ASP A 132 -1.16 2.43 -3.12
CA ASP A 132 -1.04 0.97 -3.15
C ASP A 132 -1.19 0.43 -4.59
N LYS A 133 -0.22 -0.38 -5.06
CA LYS A 133 -0.24 -0.96 -6.42
C LYS A 133 -1.45 -1.87 -6.65
N ALA A 134 -1.90 -2.58 -5.62
CA ALA A 134 -3.03 -3.50 -5.70
C ALA A 134 -4.40 -2.84 -5.44
N ARG A 135 -4.41 -1.55 -5.11
CA ARG A 135 -5.60 -0.77 -4.73
C ARG A 135 -6.39 -1.40 -3.60
N LEU A 136 -5.69 -1.78 -2.54
CA LEU A 136 -6.29 -2.32 -1.33
C LEU A 136 -6.70 -1.18 -0.39
N GLY A 137 -7.65 -1.50 0.49
CA GLY A 137 -8.00 -0.66 1.63
C GLY A 137 -6.92 -0.66 2.69
N HIS A 138 -7.09 0.19 3.70
CA HIS A 138 -6.09 0.45 4.74
C HIS A 138 -5.41 -0.79 5.35
N ASN A 139 -6.18 -1.85 5.62
CA ASN A 139 -5.68 -3.08 6.27
C ASN A 139 -5.37 -4.22 5.28
N GLY A 140 -5.19 -3.91 3.99
CA GLY A 140 -4.95 -4.91 2.94
C GLY A 140 -6.21 -5.63 2.45
N GLN A 141 -7.41 -5.17 2.86
CA GLN A 141 -8.67 -5.73 2.37
C GLN A 141 -9.00 -5.22 0.97
N ARG A 142 -9.73 -6.01 0.18
CA ARG A 142 -10.45 -5.51 -1.00
C ARG A 142 -11.43 -4.43 -0.61
N THR A 143 -11.49 -3.37 -1.41
CA THR A 143 -12.53 -2.34 -1.35
C THR A 143 -13.72 -2.76 -2.23
N ALA A 144 -14.93 -2.34 -1.85
CA ALA A 144 -16.14 -2.74 -2.56
C ALA A 144 -16.24 -2.13 -3.97
N ASP A 145 -15.66 -0.95 -4.15
CA ASP A 145 -15.65 -0.17 -5.39
C ASP A 145 -14.30 -0.22 -6.12
N GLY A 146 -13.30 -0.95 -5.59
CA GLY A 146 -11.95 -1.02 -6.15
C GLY A 146 -11.12 0.26 -6.00
N GLY A 147 -11.52 1.17 -5.10
CA GLY A 147 -10.77 2.38 -4.79
C GLY A 147 -9.60 2.15 -3.83
N THR A 148 -8.79 3.18 -3.62
CA THR A 148 -7.62 3.15 -2.73
C THR A 148 -7.29 4.52 -2.16
N ALA A 149 -6.51 4.55 -1.08
CA ALA A 149 -5.96 5.77 -0.55
C ALA A 149 -4.75 6.21 -1.38
N VAL A 150 -4.66 7.51 -1.63
CA VAL A 150 -3.55 8.17 -2.33
C VAL A 150 -2.98 9.23 -1.41
N LEU A 151 -1.65 9.23 -1.29
CA LEU A 151 -0.87 10.24 -0.59
C LEU A 151 -0.45 11.31 -1.59
N PHE A 152 -0.58 12.58 -1.20
CA PHE A 152 -0.24 13.73 -2.01
C PHE A 152 0.80 14.60 -1.30
N VAL A 153 1.44 15.48 -2.08
CA VAL A 153 2.36 16.51 -1.59
C VAL A 153 1.70 17.33 -0.46
N LYS A 154 2.49 17.74 0.55
CA LYS A 154 2.05 18.50 1.75
C LYS A 154 1.01 17.77 2.60
N LEU A 155 1.28 16.51 2.96
CA LEU A 155 0.42 15.69 3.82
C LEU A 155 -1.00 15.51 3.29
N GLY A 156 -1.21 15.65 1.97
CA GLY A 156 -2.51 15.40 1.37
C GLY A 156 -2.84 13.90 1.40
N TYR A 157 -4.10 13.58 1.70
CA TYR A 157 -4.57 12.21 1.83
C TYR A 157 -6.01 12.14 1.32
N GLU A 158 -6.24 11.37 0.26
CA GLU A 158 -7.57 11.21 -0.31
C GLU A 158 -7.86 9.74 -0.65
N TYR A 159 -9.13 9.35 -0.53
CA TYR A 159 -9.61 8.09 -1.07
C TYR A 159 -10.12 8.32 -2.49
N ILE A 160 -9.51 7.67 -3.48
CA ILE A 160 -9.93 7.73 -4.87
C ILE A 160 -10.81 6.50 -5.17
N PRO A 161 -12.12 6.68 -5.47
CA PRO A 161 -12.99 5.58 -5.85
C PRO A 161 -12.51 4.88 -7.12
N GLY A 162 -12.74 3.57 -7.23
CA GLY A 162 -12.31 2.81 -8.40
C GLY A 162 -12.94 3.29 -9.71
N SER A 163 -14.16 3.82 -9.65
CA SER A 163 -14.85 4.46 -10.79
C SER A 163 -14.19 5.75 -11.28
N LYS A 164 -13.36 6.39 -10.45
CA LYS A 164 -12.63 7.63 -10.73
C LYS A 164 -11.15 7.41 -11.00
N TRP A 165 -10.67 6.18 -10.89
CA TRP A 165 -9.24 5.87 -10.99
C TRP A 165 -8.60 6.30 -12.31
N ASN A 166 -9.26 6.06 -13.45
CA ASN A 166 -8.71 6.43 -14.75
C ASN A 166 -8.67 7.95 -14.96
N GLU A 167 -9.68 8.66 -14.44
CA GLU A 167 -9.73 10.14 -14.46
C GLU A 167 -8.60 10.71 -13.60
N PHE A 168 -8.40 10.15 -12.40
CA PHE A 168 -7.29 10.50 -11.52
C PHE A 168 -5.93 10.28 -12.20
N LEU A 169 -5.69 9.12 -12.82
CA LEU A 169 -4.42 8.84 -13.51
C LEU A 169 -4.15 9.83 -14.66
N ALA A 170 -5.18 10.16 -15.45
CA ALA A 170 -5.04 11.13 -16.53
C ALA A 170 -4.74 12.55 -16.00
N GLU A 171 -5.32 12.93 -14.86
CA GLU A 171 -4.97 14.19 -14.20
C GLU A 171 -3.52 14.19 -13.70
N GLN A 172 -3.07 13.12 -13.05
CA GLN A 172 -1.70 13.03 -12.56
C GLN A 172 -0.66 13.05 -13.68
N GLU A 173 -0.94 12.42 -14.82
CA GLU A 173 -0.08 12.49 -16.01
C GLU A 173 0.09 13.94 -16.49
N LYS A 174 -1.02 14.68 -16.58
CA LYS A 174 -0.99 16.10 -16.96
C LYS A 174 -0.22 16.95 -15.95
N LEU A 175 -0.47 16.78 -14.66
CA LEU A 175 0.19 17.55 -13.60
C LEU A 175 1.70 17.28 -13.58
N LEU A 176 2.12 16.02 -13.78
CA LEU A 176 3.53 15.65 -13.84
C LEU A 176 4.22 16.22 -15.08
N ALA A 177 3.56 16.22 -16.23
CA ALA A 177 4.09 16.85 -17.44
C ALA A 177 4.33 18.36 -17.21
N GLU A 178 3.33 19.08 -16.67
CA GLU A 178 3.46 20.50 -16.34
C GLU A 178 4.56 20.78 -15.30
N HIS A 179 4.69 19.92 -14.29
CA HIS A 179 5.77 20.00 -13.29
C HIS A 179 7.15 19.85 -13.94
N ASN A 180 7.32 18.84 -14.81
CA ASN A 180 8.59 18.57 -15.46
C ASN A 180 8.99 19.68 -16.45
N GLU A 181 8.04 20.25 -17.18
CA GLU A 181 8.28 21.43 -18.02
C GLU A 181 8.78 22.62 -17.19
N LYS A 182 8.12 22.91 -16.05
CA LYS A 182 8.57 23.97 -15.14
C LYS A 182 9.96 23.71 -14.58
N LYS A 183 10.28 22.46 -14.25
CA LYS A 183 11.60 22.07 -13.72
C LYS A 183 12.69 22.29 -14.76
N LEU A 184 12.45 21.94 -16.03
CA LEU A 184 13.39 22.15 -17.14
C LEU A 184 13.55 23.64 -17.51
N ALA A 185 12.50 24.44 -17.33
CA ALA A 185 12.53 25.88 -17.61
C ALA A 185 13.25 26.70 -16.53
N ARG A 186 13.48 26.15 -15.33
CA ARG A 186 14.27 26.82 -14.30
C ARG A 186 15.76 26.71 -14.66
N PRO A 187 16.49 27.83 -14.84
CA PRO A 187 17.92 27.77 -15.01
C PRO A 187 18.54 27.11 -13.77
N ASN A 188 19.46 26.15 -13.99
CA ASN A 188 20.22 25.55 -12.88
C ASN A 188 20.86 26.68 -12.06
N PRO A 189 20.68 26.69 -10.73
CA PRO A 189 21.43 27.60 -9.86
C PRO A 189 22.95 27.34 -9.95
#